data_AF-A0A4Y7U5B3-F1
#
_entry.id   AF-A0A4Y7U5B3-F1
#
_cell.length_a   1.000
_cell.length_b   1.000
_cell.length_c   1.000
_cell.angle_alpha   90.00
_cell.angle_beta   90.00
_cell.angle_gamma   90.00
#
_symmetry.space_group_name_H-M   'P 1'
#
loop_
_entity.id
_entity.type
_entity.pdbx_description
1 polymer ?
#
loop_
_entity_poly.entity_id
_entity_poly.type
_entity_poly.pdbx_seq_one_letter_code
_entity_poly.pdbx_strand_id
1 'polypeptide(L)'
;TDIKQQNGIINGLFENNVISHKSIKQNYKKYINKISYSFKVHGLLINKDFLLNNNMKFEDDNDLYGEIPFIVNLYNLTPSIYVTYTKLYYKYIHNDPINYPSLTQEISDSRLFYRMKAFNDSLKYCENKFIARQIRSKAISYYLYKVIKNSQFKEHYNNIL
;
A
#
# COMPACT_ATOMS: atom_id res chain seq x y z
N THR A 1 18.78 0.53 -28.97
CA THR A 1 17.53 0.12 -29.64
C THR A 1 16.60 1.30 -29.66
N ASP A 2 15.94 1.59 -30.78
CA ASP A 2 15.06 2.75 -30.92
C ASP A 2 13.79 2.60 -30.06
N ILE A 3 13.53 3.58 -29.19
CA ILE A 3 12.37 3.60 -28.28
C ILE A 3 11.06 3.58 -29.08
N LYS A 4 11.01 4.22 -30.25
CA LYS A 4 9.82 4.16 -31.11
C LYS A 4 9.53 2.75 -31.60
N GLN A 5 10.58 2.04 -32.02
CA GLN A 5 10.47 0.65 -32.45
C GLN A 5 10.01 -0.27 -31.31
N GLN A 6 10.55 -0.09 -30.11
CA GLN A 6 10.12 -0.85 -28.93
C GLN A 6 8.65 -0.60 -28.58
N ASN A 7 8.22 0.67 -28.57
CA ASN A 7 6.82 1.03 -28.31
C ASN A 7 5.88 0.46 -29.38
N GLY A 8 6.29 0.49 -30.65
CA GLY A 8 5.53 -0.11 -31.75
C GLY A 8 5.31 -1.62 -31.58
N ILE A 9 6.36 -2.34 -31.18
CA ILE A 9 6.26 -3.78 -30.89
C ILE A 9 5.32 -4.02 -29.71
N ILE A 10 5.50 -3.31 -28.59
CA ILE A 10 4.68 -3.48 -27.39
C ILE A 10 3.21 -3.19 -27.68
N ASN A 11 2.91 -2.08 -28.36
CA ASN A 11 1.54 -1.74 -28.75
C ASN A 11 0.95 -2.80 -29.67
N GLY A 12 1.72 -3.28 -30.65
CA GLY A 12 1.30 -4.38 -31.53
C GLY A 12 0.95 -5.66 -30.75
N LEU A 13 1.64 -5.98 -29.66
CA LEU A 13 1.30 -7.13 -28.81
C LEU A 13 -0.05 -6.98 -28.10
N PHE A 14 -0.44 -5.75 -27.74
CA PHE A 14 -1.76 -5.47 -27.16
C PHE A 14 -2.86 -5.44 -28.23
N GLU A 15 -2.63 -4.73 -29.34
CA GLU A 15 -3.60 -4.55 -30.43
C GLU A 15 -3.97 -5.89 -31.07
N ASN A 16 -2.98 -6.78 -31.26
CA ASN A 16 -3.21 -8.12 -31.81
C ASN A 16 -3.68 -9.13 -30.74
N ASN A 17 -4.00 -8.68 -29.53
CA ASN A 17 -4.42 -9.51 -28.39
C ASN A 17 -3.44 -10.65 -28.04
N VAL A 18 -2.17 -10.53 -28.42
CA VAL A 18 -1.11 -11.49 -28.05
C VAL A 18 -0.93 -11.47 -26.53
N ILE A 19 -1.03 -10.28 -25.92
CA ILE A 19 -1.11 -10.10 -24.47
C ILE A 19 -2.55 -9.72 -24.11
N SER A 20 -3.31 -10.67 -23.55
CA SER A 20 -4.66 -10.36 -23.07
C SER A 20 -4.59 -9.41 -21.87
N HIS A 21 -5.25 -8.26 -21.96
CA HIS A 21 -5.36 -7.31 -20.86
C HIS A 21 -6.84 -7.16 -20.45
N LYS A 22 -7.19 -7.69 -19.28
CA LYS A 22 -8.50 -7.46 -18.66
C LYS A 22 -8.33 -6.56 -17.45
N SER A 23 -8.91 -5.35 -17.53
CA SER A 23 -9.04 -4.46 -16.37
C SER A 23 -10.46 -4.52 -15.81
N ILE A 24 -10.57 -4.60 -14.49
CA ILE A 24 -11.84 -4.54 -13.77
C ILE A 24 -11.90 -3.21 -13.01
N LYS A 25 -12.98 -2.45 -13.24
CA LYS A 25 -13.28 -1.25 -12.46
C LYS A 25 -13.79 -1.66 -11.08
N GLN A 26 -13.16 -1.17 -10.03
CA GLN A 26 -13.58 -1.38 -8.64
C GLN A 26 -13.90 -0.04 -7.97
N ASN A 27 -15.01 0.01 -7.24
CA ASN A 27 -15.37 1.17 -6.42
C ASN A 27 -14.74 1.06 -5.01
N TYR A 28 -14.78 2.17 -4.27
CA TYR A 28 -14.20 2.28 -2.92
C TYR A 28 -14.67 1.22 -1.94
N LYS A 29 -15.95 0.82 -1.99
CA LYS A 29 -16.49 -0.24 -1.12
C LYS A 29 -15.81 -1.59 -1.36
N LYS A 30 -15.49 -1.92 -2.61
CA LYS A 30 -14.87 -3.20 -2.98
C LYS A 30 -13.36 -3.19 -2.79
N TYR A 31 -12.67 -2.11 -3.16
CA TYR A 31 -11.22 -2.12 -3.08
C TYR A 31 -10.71 -1.91 -1.66
N ILE A 32 -11.36 -1.20 -0.73
CA ILE A 32 -10.80 -1.00 0.63
C ILE A 32 -10.62 -2.30 1.40
N ASN A 33 -11.53 -3.26 1.20
CA ASN A 33 -11.40 -4.61 1.74
C ASN A 33 -10.26 -5.38 1.06
N LYS A 34 -9.96 -5.05 -0.20
CA LYS A 34 -8.84 -5.54 -1.03
C LYS A 34 -7.57 -4.67 -0.99
N ILE A 35 -7.54 -3.55 -0.26
CA ILE A 35 -6.31 -2.92 0.29
C ILE A 35 -5.83 -3.87 1.39
N SER A 36 -5.77 -5.14 1.04
CA SER A 36 -5.54 -6.26 1.91
C SER A 36 -4.04 -6.33 2.04
N TYR A 37 -3.62 -6.16 3.28
CA TYR A 37 -2.31 -6.41 3.85
C TYR A 37 -1.24 -5.33 3.80
N SER A 38 -0.97 -4.69 2.68
CA SER A 38 0.33 -3.99 2.58
C SER A 38 0.26 -2.47 2.66
N PHE A 39 -0.84 -1.80 2.27
CA PHE A 39 -0.84 -0.35 2.05
C PHE A 39 0.43 0.10 1.32
N LYS A 40 0.71 -0.58 0.20
CA LYS A 40 1.90 -0.32 -0.60
C LYS A 40 1.55 0.48 -1.82
N VAL A 41 2.31 1.55 -2.08
CA VAL A 41 2.20 2.29 -3.35
C VAL A 41 2.77 1.47 -4.51
N HIS A 42 3.65 0.52 -4.19
CA HIS A 42 4.24 -0.40 -5.15
C HIS A 42 3.17 -1.13 -5.96
N GLY A 43 3.20 -0.95 -7.28
CA GLY A 43 2.25 -1.55 -8.21
C GLY A 43 1.04 -0.67 -8.56
N LEU A 44 0.96 0.55 -8.01
CA LEU A 44 0.00 1.56 -8.47
C LEU A 44 0.58 2.36 -9.63
N LEU A 45 -0.23 2.58 -10.64
CA LEU A 45 0.01 3.58 -11.69
C LEU A 45 -0.94 4.74 -11.44
N ILE A 46 -0.39 5.93 -11.21
CA ILE A 46 -1.16 7.12 -10.83
C ILE A 46 -0.86 8.23 -11.82
N ASN A 47 -1.90 8.92 -12.27
CA ASN A 47 -1.77 10.07 -13.16
C ASN A 47 -1.03 11.21 -12.43
N LYS A 48 0.01 11.77 -13.06
CA LYS A 48 0.84 12.83 -12.47
C LYS A 48 0.04 14.10 -12.18
N ASP A 49 -0.78 14.55 -13.12
CA ASP A 49 -1.57 15.77 -12.97
C ASP A 49 -2.58 15.64 -11.84
N PHE A 50 -3.15 14.44 -11.66
CA PHE A 50 -4.01 14.14 -10.52
C PHE A 50 -3.27 14.35 -9.18
N LEU A 51 -2.03 13.89 -9.06
CA LEU A 51 -1.23 14.08 -7.84
C LEU A 51 -0.93 15.56 -7.58
N LEU A 52 -0.56 16.31 -8.63
CA LEU A 52 -0.22 17.73 -8.54
C LEU A 52 -1.45 18.58 -8.18
N ASN A 53 -2.57 18.35 -8.85
CA ASN A 53 -3.81 19.10 -8.65
C ASN A 53 -4.41 18.90 -7.26
N ASN A 54 -4.16 17.75 -6.63
CA ASN A 54 -4.60 17.45 -5.28
C ASN A 54 -3.50 17.63 -4.22
N ASN A 55 -2.34 18.19 -4.59
CA ASN A 55 -1.18 18.40 -3.71
C ASN A 55 -0.80 17.15 -2.88
N MET A 56 -0.82 15.98 -3.53
CA MET A 56 -0.57 14.71 -2.86
C MET A 56 0.92 14.47 -2.66
N LYS A 57 1.31 14.19 -1.41
CA LYS A 57 2.69 13.90 -1.00
C LYS A 57 2.73 12.79 0.04
N PHE A 58 3.88 12.14 0.17
CA PHE A 58 4.12 11.24 1.30
C PHE A 58 4.26 12.05 2.59
N GLU A 59 3.94 11.43 3.73
CA GLU A 59 4.22 12.01 5.04
C GLU A 59 5.70 11.80 5.36
N ASP A 60 6.45 12.88 5.47
CA ASP A 60 7.91 12.86 5.69
C ASP A 60 8.30 12.59 7.16
N ASP A 61 7.32 12.61 8.08
CA ASP A 61 7.55 12.44 9.52
C ASP A 61 7.43 10.97 9.99
N ASN A 62 7.35 10.03 9.03
CA ASN A 62 7.18 8.60 9.25
C ASN A 62 7.86 7.77 8.14
N ASP A 63 9.17 7.60 8.27
CA ASP A 63 10.03 6.94 7.28
C ASP A 63 9.65 5.48 6.97
N LEU A 64 8.91 4.82 7.86
CA LEU A 64 8.56 3.41 7.72
C LEU A 64 7.20 3.17 7.05
N TYR A 65 6.23 4.06 7.28
CA TYR A 65 4.84 3.84 6.92
C TYR A 65 4.13 5.07 6.34
N GLY A 66 4.88 6.08 5.88
CA GLY A 66 4.35 7.27 5.21
C GLY A 66 3.52 6.97 3.94
N GLU A 67 3.63 5.76 3.38
CA GLU A 67 2.77 5.30 2.28
C GLU A 67 1.31 5.03 2.69
N ILE A 68 1.03 4.72 3.97
CA ILE A 68 -0.34 4.39 4.40
C ILE A 68 -1.27 5.61 4.27
N PRO A 69 -0.95 6.79 4.83
CA PRO A 69 -1.80 7.98 4.69
C PRO A 69 -1.95 8.42 3.23
N PHE A 70 -0.87 8.37 2.45
CA PHE A 70 -0.89 8.69 1.02
C PHE A 70 -1.92 7.84 0.25
N ILE A 71 -1.90 6.51 0.45
CA ILE A 71 -2.81 5.60 -0.23
C ILE A 71 -4.25 5.80 0.22
N VAL A 72 -4.47 6.04 1.52
CA VAL A 72 -5.81 6.32 2.03
C VAL A 72 -6.36 7.61 1.42
N ASN A 73 -5.54 8.66 1.34
CA ASN A 73 -5.92 9.92 0.68
C ASN A 73 -6.21 9.70 -0.82
N LEU A 74 -5.36 8.97 -1.54
CA LEU A 74 -5.57 8.61 -2.95
C LEU A 74 -6.94 7.98 -3.18
N TYR A 75 -7.31 7.05 -2.32
CA TYR A 75 -8.58 6.34 -2.41
C TYR A 75 -9.78 7.20 -2.01
N ASN A 76 -9.62 8.13 -1.08
CA ASN A 76 -10.69 9.09 -0.76
C ASN A 76 -10.97 10.03 -1.95
N LEU A 77 -9.94 10.45 -2.68
CA LEU A 77 -10.05 11.36 -3.82
C LEU A 77 -10.47 10.66 -5.13
N THR A 78 -10.53 9.33 -5.16
CA THR A 78 -10.86 8.56 -6.37
C THR A 78 -12.15 7.74 -6.20
N PRO A 79 -13.18 7.96 -7.05
CA PRO A 79 -14.45 7.22 -6.93
C PRO A 79 -14.29 5.73 -7.28
N SER A 80 -13.29 5.41 -8.11
CA SER A 80 -13.01 4.05 -8.57
C SER A 80 -11.57 3.93 -9.04
N ILE A 81 -11.07 2.69 -9.01
CA ILE A 81 -9.78 2.31 -9.58
C ILE A 81 -9.94 1.21 -10.62
N TYR A 82 -9.00 1.12 -11.56
CA TYR A 82 -8.89 -0.01 -12.48
C TYR A 82 -7.86 -0.98 -11.94
N VAL A 83 -8.21 -2.26 -11.87
CA VAL A 83 -7.33 -3.34 -11.43
C VAL A 83 -7.09 -4.27 -12.62
N THR A 84 -5.83 -4.54 -12.93
CA THR A 84 -5.42 -5.53 -13.92
C THR A 84 -4.77 -6.73 -13.23
N TYR A 85 -5.03 -7.93 -13.73
CA TYR A 85 -4.35 -9.15 -13.28
C TYR A 85 -3.16 -9.52 -14.17
N THR A 86 -3.03 -8.84 -15.32
CA THR A 86 -1.90 -8.99 -16.21
C THR A 86 -0.71 -8.24 -15.60
N LYS A 87 0.29 -8.97 -15.12
CA LYS A 87 1.49 -8.41 -14.50
C LYS A 87 2.56 -8.19 -15.58
N LEU A 88 2.77 -6.94 -15.97
CA LEU A 88 3.81 -6.54 -16.94
C LEU A 88 4.88 -5.64 -16.30
N TYR A 89 5.03 -5.72 -14.98
CA TYR A 89 6.07 -4.99 -14.27
C TYR A 89 7.21 -5.94 -13.92
N TYR A 90 8.43 -5.51 -14.19
CA TYR A 90 9.62 -6.17 -13.67
C TYR A 90 9.90 -5.61 -12.28
N LYS A 91 9.83 -6.46 -11.26
CA LYS A 91 10.19 -6.06 -9.90
C LYS A 91 11.67 -6.30 -9.70
N TYR A 92 12.45 -5.22 -9.64
CA TYR A 92 13.82 -5.30 -9.16
C TYR A 92 13.82 -5.51 -7.64
N ILE A 93 14.35 -6.64 -7.19
CA ILE A 93 14.44 -6.97 -5.76
C ILE A 93 15.84 -6.58 -5.31
N HIS A 94 15.98 -5.36 -4.79
CA HIS A 94 17.21 -4.94 -4.11
C HIS A 94 17.13 -5.39 -2.66
N ASN A 95 17.50 -6.65 -2.41
CA ASN A 95 17.59 -7.23 -1.08
C ASN A 95 19.06 -7.55 -0.81
N ASP A 96 19.95 -6.55 -0.83
CA ASP A 96 21.29 -6.73 -0.29
C ASP A 96 21.25 -6.37 1.20
N PRO A 97 21.12 -7.35 2.12
CA PRO A 97 21.02 -7.07 3.54
C PRO A 97 22.33 -6.52 4.13
N ILE A 98 23.45 -6.60 3.40
CA ILE A 98 24.78 -6.25 3.90
C ILE A 98 25.14 -4.83 3.45
N ASN A 99 25.05 -4.53 2.14
CA ASN A 99 25.51 -3.25 1.61
C ASN A 99 24.39 -2.21 1.47
N TYR A 100 23.14 -2.64 1.23
CA TYR A 100 22.00 -1.75 0.99
C TYR A 100 20.70 -2.30 1.61
N PRO A 101 20.65 -2.46 2.95
CA PRO A 101 19.46 -2.99 3.60
C PRO A 101 18.28 -2.05 3.44
N SER A 102 17.12 -2.63 3.15
CA SER A 102 15.86 -1.89 3.19
C SER A 102 15.49 -1.50 4.62
N LEU A 103 14.82 -0.36 4.81
CA LEU A 103 14.22 0.06 6.09
C LEU A 103 13.25 -0.99 6.67
N THR A 104 12.76 -1.92 5.86
CA THR A 104 11.91 -3.02 6.33
C THR A 104 12.67 -4.16 7.00
N GLN A 105 13.98 -4.27 6.76
CA GLN A 105 14.86 -5.25 7.40
C GLN A 105 15.37 -4.79 8.77
N GLU A 106 15.34 -3.47 9.04
CA GLU A 106 15.68 -2.95 10.35
C GLU A 106 14.67 -3.39 11.41
N ILE A 107 15.19 -4.10 12.42
CA ILE A 107 14.47 -4.43 13.64
C ILE A 107 14.43 -3.19 14.50
N SER A 108 13.24 -2.68 14.76
CA SER A 108 13.04 -1.51 15.59
C SER A 108 11.75 -1.67 16.42
N ASP A 109 11.85 -1.37 17.71
CA ASP A 109 10.73 -1.47 18.65
C ASP A 109 9.66 -0.40 18.36
N SER A 110 10.05 0.71 17.72
CA SER A 110 9.15 1.80 17.36
C SER A 110 8.28 1.48 16.13
N ARG A 111 8.47 0.33 15.47
CA ARG A 111 7.65 -0.06 14.29
C ARG A 111 6.16 -0.13 14.60
N LEU A 112 5.78 -0.62 15.78
CA LEU A 112 4.38 -0.63 16.19
C LEU A 112 3.84 0.80 16.29
N PHE A 113 4.58 1.67 16.97
CA PHE A 113 4.24 3.09 17.13
C PHE A 113 4.09 3.78 15.78
N TYR A 114 5.10 3.71 14.90
CA TYR A 114 5.05 4.36 13.59
C TYR A 114 3.91 3.84 12.72
N ARG A 115 3.56 2.55 12.81
CA ARG A 115 2.42 2.02 12.06
C ARG A 115 1.08 2.50 12.62
N MET A 116 0.95 2.61 13.95
CA MET A 116 -0.25 3.18 14.57
C MET A 116 -0.40 4.66 14.26
N LYS A 117 0.71 5.41 14.29
CA LYS A 117 0.77 6.80 13.86
C LYS A 117 0.27 6.96 12.43
N ALA A 118 0.76 6.14 11.49
CA ALA A 118 0.32 6.16 10.10
C ALA A 118 -1.19 5.87 9.94
N PHE A 119 -1.75 4.94 10.71
CA PHE A 119 -3.21 4.73 10.71
C PHE A 119 -3.98 5.94 11.26
N ASN A 120 -3.47 6.57 12.31
CA ASN A 120 -4.07 7.76 12.88
C ASN A 120 -4.02 8.94 11.90
N ASP A 121 -2.87 9.18 11.27
CA ASP A 121 -2.70 10.23 10.27
C ASP A 121 -3.60 10.01 9.05
N SER A 122 -3.80 8.75 8.65
CA SER A 122 -4.75 8.40 7.58
C SER A 122 -6.19 8.85 7.86
N LEU A 123 -6.59 8.94 9.13
CA LEU A 123 -7.95 9.38 9.49
C LEU A 123 -8.18 10.87 9.19
N LYS A 124 -7.13 11.69 9.12
CA LYS A 124 -7.23 13.11 8.72
C LYS A 124 -7.83 13.27 7.32
N TYR A 125 -7.58 12.29 6.45
CA TYR A 125 -8.05 12.30 5.06
C TYR A 125 -9.42 11.62 4.88
N CYS A 126 -9.97 10.99 5.91
CA CYS A 126 -11.16 10.13 5.79
C CYS A 126 -12.46 10.87 6.17
N GLU A 127 -13.05 11.61 5.23
CA GLU A 127 -14.41 12.15 5.41
C GLU A 127 -15.47 11.03 5.41
N ASN A 128 -15.22 9.97 4.63
CA ASN A 128 -16.12 8.85 4.52
C ASN A 128 -16.04 7.93 5.76
N LYS A 129 -17.11 7.92 6.57
CA LYS A 129 -17.24 7.10 7.79
C LYS A 129 -16.99 5.60 7.54
N PHE A 130 -17.35 5.07 6.37
CA PHE A 130 -17.08 3.68 6.02
C PHE A 130 -15.57 3.42 5.94
N ILE A 131 -14.83 4.29 5.25
CA ILE A 131 -13.37 4.18 5.09
C ILE A 131 -12.68 4.31 6.44
N ALA A 132 -13.06 5.33 7.22
CA ALA A 132 -12.54 5.55 8.56
C ALA A 132 -12.74 4.33 9.48
N ARG A 133 -13.90 3.66 9.42
CA ARG A 133 -14.17 2.43 10.18
C ARG A 133 -13.25 1.29 9.77
N GLN A 134 -12.99 1.12 8.48
CA GLN A 134 -12.08 0.08 7.98
C GLN A 134 -10.63 0.32 8.43
N ILE A 135 -10.17 1.58 8.41
CA ILE A 135 -8.83 1.94 8.90
C ILE A 135 -8.69 1.64 10.39
N ARG A 136 -9.67 2.05 11.22
CA ARG A 136 -9.69 1.75 12.66
C ARG A 136 -9.66 0.23 12.92
N SER A 137 -10.48 -0.54 12.20
CA SER A 137 -10.50 -2.00 12.34
C SER A 137 -9.15 -2.65 12.02
N LYS A 138 -8.46 -2.17 10.96
CA LYS A 138 -7.11 -2.63 10.63
C LYS A 138 -6.07 -2.26 11.69
N ALA A 139 -6.15 -1.05 12.25
CA ALA A 139 -5.27 -0.61 13.33
C ALA A 139 -5.42 -1.51 14.57
N ILE A 140 -6.66 -1.75 15.01
CA ILE A 140 -6.99 -2.62 16.15
C ILE A 140 -6.47 -4.04 15.89
N SER A 141 -6.77 -4.60 14.72
CA SER A 141 -6.35 -5.96 14.37
C SER A 141 -4.82 -6.11 14.36
N TYR A 142 -4.10 -5.13 13.83
CA TYR A 142 -2.64 -5.13 13.82
C TYR A 142 -2.06 -5.02 15.23
N TYR A 143 -2.60 -4.11 16.05
CA TYR A 143 -2.18 -3.93 17.43
C TYR A 143 -2.37 -5.22 18.24
N LEU A 144 -3.58 -5.79 18.22
CA LEU A 144 -3.89 -7.05 18.92
C LEU A 144 -2.97 -8.19 18.46
N TYR A 145 -2.74 -8.32 17.16
CA TYR A 145 -1.81 -9.32 16.64
C TYR A 145 -0.40 -9.14 17.21
N LYS A 146 0.10 -7.91 17.27
CA LYS A 146 1.43 -7.61 17.81
C LYS A 146 1.53 -7.86 19.31
N VAL A 147 0.51 -7.50 20.09
CA VAL A 147 0.45 -7.77 21.53
C VAL A 147 0.39 -9.26 21.81
N ILE A 148 -0.54 -10.01 21.18
CA ILE A 148 -0.71 -11.45 21.42
C ILE A 148 0.53 -12.25 20.98
N LYS A 149 1.28 -11.78 19.98
CA LYS A 149 2.50 -12.45 19.53
C LYS A 149 3.74 -12.08 20.35
N ASN A 150 3.68 -11.03 21.17
CA ASN A 150 4.77 -10.64 22.06
C ASN A 150 5.06 -11.76 23.07
N SER A 151 6.34 -12.08 23.29
CA SER A 151 6.79 -13.16 24.17
C SER A 151 6.44 -12.91 25.64
N GLN A 152 6.70 -11.70 26.13
CA GLN A 152 6.39 -11.30 27.51
C GLN A 152 4.89 -11.39 27.80
N PHE A 153 4.06 -10.92 26.85
CA PHE A 153 2.60 -11.03 26.98
C PHE A 153 2.16 -12.49 27.11
N LYS A 154 2.69 -13.39 26.27
CA LYS A 154 2.36 -14.82 26.34
C LYS A 154 2.80 -15.47 27.64
N GLU A 155 4.00 -15.15 28.11
CA GLU A 155 4.55 -15.68 29.35
C GLU A 155 3.70 -15.26 30.56
N HIS A 156 3.41 -13.96 30.69
CA HIS A 156 2.54 -13.46 31.76
C HIS A 156 1.12 -14.01 31.68
N TYR A 157 0.54 -14.10 30.48
CA TYR A 157 -0.79 -14.66 30.31
C TYR A 157 -0.87 -16.13 30.74
N ASN A 158 0.12 -16.95 30.39
CA ASN A 158 0.19 -18.35 30.79
C ASN A 158 0.40 -18.53 32.30
N ASN A 159 1.05 -17.58 32.98
CA ASN A 159 1.25 -17.62 34.42
C ASN A 159 0.00 -17.22 35.23
N ILE A 160 -1.00 -16.62 34.58
CA ILE A 160 -2.27 -16.20 35.19
C ILE A 160 -3.35 -17.30 35.04
N LEU A 161 -3.20 -18.19 34.06
CA LEU A 161 -4.07 -19.36 33.83
C LEU A 161 -3.60 -20.57 34.64
#